data_AF-A0A1E7YSV8-F1
#
_entry.id   AF-A0A1E7YSV8-F1
#
_cell.length_a   1.000
_cell.length_b   1.000
_cell.length_c   1.000
_cell.angle_alpha   90.00
_cell.angle_beta   90.00
_cell.angle_gamma   90.00
#
_symmetry.space_group_name_H-M   'P 1'
#
loop_
_entity.id
_entity.type
_entity.pdbx_description
1 polymer ?
#
loop_
_entity_poly.entity_id
_entity_poly.type
_entity_poly.pdbx_seq_one_letter_code
_entity_poly.pdbx_strand_id
1 'polypeptide(L)'
;MTATGLESGDPLGGDYPHLHHVKVIGQSDDLLAAVRRAVAPHAPSLPDSAFSVRPSRAGNYHAVTCSLVVESDDQLRAVYAAVSHIEGVILCL
;
A
#
# COMPACT_ATOMS: atom_id res chain seq x y z
N MET A 1 10.75 -38.65 -16.93
CA MET A 1 9.72 -37.60 -16.80
C MET A 1 10.10 -36.80 -15.56
N THR A 2 10.89 -35.74 -15.73
CA THR A 2 11.53 -35.01 -14.63
C THR A 2 11.59 -33.52 -14.97
N ALA A 3 10.74 -32.74 -14.29
CA ALA A 3 10.76 -31.30 -14.03
C ALA A 3 9.39 -31.05 -13.36
N THR A 4 9.23 -30.49 -12.16
CA THR A 4 9.51 -29.12 -11.68
C THR A 4 8.93 -29.12 -10.25
N GLY A 5 9.42 -28.43 -9.23
CA GLY A 5 10.34 -27.31 -9.17
C GLY A 5 10.72 -27.06 -7.71
N LEU A 6 11.68 -26.17 -7.59
CA LEU A 6 12.36 -25.69 -6.39
C LEU A 6 11.35 -25.20 -5.33
N GLU A 7 11.31 -25.87 -4.18
CA GLU A 7 10.70 -25.34 -2.96
C GLU A 7 11.61 -24.22 -2.42
N SER A 8 11.57 -23.05 -3.05
CA SER A 8 12.11 -21.82 -2.47
C SER A 8 11.02 -21.19 -1.59
N GLY A 9 10.74 -21.84 -0.47
CA GLY A 9 10.05 -21.18 0.64
C GLY A 9 11.04 -20.28 1.34
N ASP A 10 10.97 -18.97 1.09
CA ASP A 10 11.58 -17.98 1.97
C ASP A 10 11.12 -18.26 3.41
N PRO A 11 12.02 -18.39 4.41
CA PRO A 11 11.63 -18.64 5.80
C PRO A 11 10.93 -17.45 6.47
N LEU A 12 10.80 -16.33 5.74
CA LEU A 12 10.01 -15.15 6.08
C LEU A 12 8.83 -14.95 5.10
N GLY A 13 8.47 -15.99 4.34
CA GLY A 13 7.37 -15.96 3.38
C GLY A 13 6.08 -15.53 4.07
N GLY A 14 5.66 -14.29 3.81
CA GLY A 14 4.40 -13.76 4.32
C GLY A 14 3.24 -14.71 3.98
N ASP A 15 2.29 -14.81 4.90
CA ASP A 15 1.02 -15.50 4.65
C ASP A 15 0.29 -14.71 3.57
N TYR A 16 0.36 -15.16 2.31
CA TYR A 16 -0.34 -14.53 1.19
C TYR A 16 -1.42 -15.49 0.68
N PRO A 17 -2.61 -15.00 0.31
CA PRO A 17 -3.04 -13.60 0.36
C PRO A 17 -3.54 -13.18 1.75
N HIS A 18 -3.24 -11.94 2.17
CA HIS A 18 -3.78 -11.36 3.42
C HIS A 18 -4.27 -9.93 3.23
N LEU A 19 -5.17 -9.48 4.12
CA LEU A 19 -5.57 -8.08 4.17
C LEU A 19 -4.48 -7.26 4.88
N HIS A 20 -3.94 -6.26 4.18
CA HIS A 20 -2.94 -5.34 4.72
C HIS A 20 -3.45 -3.90 4.71
N HIS A 21 -2.99 -3.10 5.67
CA HIS A 21 -3.37 -1.70 5.82
C HIS A 21 -2.13 -0.80 5.65
N VAL A 22 -1.99 -0.19 4.48
CA VAL A 22 -0.92 0.78 4.20
C VAL A 22 -1.39 2.15 4.66
N LYS A 23 -0.70 2.71 5.65
CA LYS A 23 -0.99 4.04 6.18
C LYS A 23 0.05 5.04 5.66
N VAL A 24 -0.43 6.06 4.97
CA VAL A 24 0.37 7.15 4.39
C VAL A 24 0.02 8.45 5.11
N ILE A 25 1.04 9.15 5.60
CA ILE A 25 0.86 10.44 6.28
C ILE A 25 1.61 11.50 5.48
N GLY A 26 0.91 12.59 5.15
CA GLY A 26 1.47 13.68 4.38
C GLY A 26 0.77 15.01 4.61
N GLN A 27 1.36 16.10 4.11
CA GLN A 27 0.90 17.48 4.32
C GLN A 27 -0.08 17.97 3.26
N SER A 28 -0.28 17.21 2.17
CA SER A 28 -1.14 17.61 1.06
C SER A 28 -2.63 17.42 1.37
N ASP A 29 -3.46 18.39 1.00
CA ASP A 29 -4.93 18.26 0.99
C ASP A 29 -5.42 17.25 -0.08
N ASP A 30 -4.63 17.03 -1.14
CA ASP A 30 -4.94 16.05 -2.21
C ASP A 30 -4.35 14.65 -1.93
N LEU A 31 -3.84 14.40 -0.72
CA LEU A 31 -3.11 13.18 -0.40
C LEU A 31 -3.90 11.90 -0.74
N LEU A 32 -5.22 11.90 -0.51
CA LEU A 32 -6.08 10.76 -0.84
C LEU A 32 -6.07 10.45 -2.35
N ALA A 33 -6.20 11.46 -3.20
CA ALA A 33 -6.22 11.27 -4.64
C ALA A 33 -4.82 10.90 -5.17
N ALA A 34 -3.76 11.44 -4.58
CA ALA A 34 -2.38 11.03 -4.89
C ALA A 34 -2.13 9.56 -4.53
N VAL A 35 -2.54 9.11 -3.33
CA VAL A 35 -2.39 7.70 -2.89
C VAL A 35 -3.17 6.76 -3.80
N ARG A 36 -4.41 7.10 -4.16
CA ARG A 36 -5.23 6.29 -5.08
C ARG A 36 -4.55 6.11 -6.44
N ARG A 37 -4.02 7.19 -7.01
CA ARG A 37 -3.29 7.16 -8.29
C ARG A 37 -2.02 6.30 -8.20
N ALA A 38 -1.29 6.38 -7.09
CA ALA A 38 -0.08 5.58 -6.88
C ALA A 38 -0.38 4.09 -6.66
N VAL A 39 -1.49 3.74 -6.00
CA VAL A 39 -1.86 2.34 -5.71
C VAL A 39 -2.57 1.65 -6.88
N ALA A 40 -3.33 2.38 -7.70
CA ALA A 40 -4.09 1.83 -8.83
C ALA A 40 -3.33 0.85 -9.75
N PRO A 41 -2.06 1.08 -10.15
CA PRO A 41 -1.32 0.12 -11.00
C PRO A 41 -0.98 -1.19 -10.28
N HIS A 42 -0.95 -1.21 -8.95
CA HIS A 42 -0.60 -2.39 -8.15
C HIS A 42 -1.83 -3.13 -7.61
N ALA A 43 -2.97 -2.45 -7.54
CA ALA A 43 -4.23 -3.02 -7.10
C ALA A 43 -5.42 -2.36 -7.82
N PRO A 44 -5.67 -2.70 -9.10
CA PRO A 44 -6.66 -2.02 -9.94
C PRO A 44 -8.12 -2.27 -9.52
N SER A 45 -8.37 -3.36 -8.79
CA SER A 45 -9.71 -3.73 -8.31
C SER A 45 -10.07 -3.09 -6.95
N LEU A 46 -9.24 -2.18 -6.42
CA LEU A 46 -9.51 -1.57 -5.11
C LEU A 46 -10.72 -0.61 -5.18
N PRO A 47 -11.78 -0.83 -4.39
CA PRO A 47 -12.90 0.08 -4.34
C PRO A 47 -12.55 1.36 -3.57
N ASP A 48 -13.31 2.44 -3.79
CA ASP A 48 -13.16 3.69 -3.04
C ASP A 48 -13.21 3.51 -1.51
N SER A 49 -14.03 2.56 -1.04
CA SER A 49 -14.21 2.22 0.38
C SER A 49 -12.99 1.59 1.03
N ALA A 50 -12.00 1.13 0.25
CA ALA A 50 -10.73 0.65 0.74
C ALA A 50 -9.85 1.76 1.32
N PHE A 51 -10.17 3.02 1.00
CA PHE A 51 -9.44 4.19 1.44
C PHE A 51 -10.20 4.95 2.53
N SER A 52 -9.50 5.32 3.59
CA SER A 52 -10.03 6.21 4.62
C SER A 52 -9.06 7.36 4.86
N VAL A 53 -9.57 8.57 5.00
CA VAL A 53 -8.78 9.77 5.30
C VAL A 53 -9.13 10.30 6.68
N ARG A 54 -8.10 10.62 7.45
CA ARG A 54 -8.24 11.24 8.77
C ARG A 54 -7.38 12.50 8.83
N PRO A 55 -7.98 13.69 9.03
CA PRO A 55 -7.20 14.89 9.30
C PRO A 55 -6.50 14.78 10.66
N SER A 56 -5.30 15.35 10.76
CA SER A 56 -4.59 15.46 12.01
C SER A 56 -5.25 16.48 12.93
N ARG A 57 -5.06 16.31 14.25
CA ARG A 57 -5.69 17.17 15.28
C ARG A 57 -5.33 18.65 15.13
N ALA A 58 -4.15 18.94 14.58
CA ALA A 58 -3.67 20.30 14.33
C ALA A 58 -3.92 20.81 12.90
N GLY A 59 -4.54 20.01 12.02
CA GLY A 59 -4.85 20.39 10.62
C GLY A 59 -3.67 20.32 9.63
N ASN A 60 -2.43 20.16 10.09
CA ASN A 60 -1.24 20.21 9.21
C ASN A 60 -0.98 18.94 8.37
N TYR A 61 -1.68 17.84 8.64
CA TYR A 61 -1.42 16.55 7.99
C TYR A 61 -2.71 15.78 7.77
N HIS A 62 -2.70 14.95 6.74
CA HIS A 62 -3.70 13.93 6.47
C HIS A 62 -3.06 12.55 6.65
N ALA A 63 -3.80 11.63 7.27
CA ALA A 63 -3.48 10.21 7.29
C ALA A 63 -4.45 9.49 6.36
N VAL A 64 -3.93 8.87 5.31
CA VAL A 64 -4.69 8.01 4.41
C VAL A 64 -4.36 6.56 4.72
N THR A 65 -5.37 5.75 5.00
CA THR A 65 -5.22 4.30 5.14
C THR A 65 -5.81 3.63 3.91
N CYS A 66 -5.01 2.83 3.23
CA CYS A 66 -5.41 1.97 2.11
C CYS A 66 -5.45 0.51 2.59
N SER A 67 -6.62 -0.11 2.51
CA SER A 67 -6.82 -1.51 2.90
C SER A 67 -6.90 -2.37 1.64
N LEU A 68 -5.91 -3.22 1.41
CA LEU A 68 -5.83 -4.04 0.20
C LEU A 68 -5.49 -5.49 0.55
N VAL A 69 -5.97 -6.42 -0.29
CA VAL A 69 -5.50 -7.80 -0.25
C VAL A 69 -4.16 -7.84 -0.96
N VAL A 70 -3.12 -8.22 -0.23
CA VAL A 70 -1.76 -8.37 -0.75
C VAL A 70 -1.57 -9.82 -1.16
N GLU A 71 -1.18 -10.04 -2.40
CA GLU A 71 -1.00 -11.35 -3.02
C GLU A 71 0.45 -11.81 -3.01
N SER A 72 1.41 -10.88 -2.84
CA SER A 72 2.84 -11.16 -2.83
C SER A 72 3.64 -10.03 -2.19
N ASP A 73 4.84 -10.35 -1.70
CA ASP A 73 5.75 -9.36 -1.13
C ASP A 73 6.18 -8.29 -2.15
N ASP A 74 6.35 -8.70 -3.41
CA ASP A 74 6.66 -7.77 -4.50
C ASP A 74 5.58 -6.71 -4.69
N GLN A 75 4.30 -7.10 -4.67
CA GLN A 75 3.17 -6.17 -4.74
C GLN A 75 3.21 -5.20 -3.55
N LEU A 76 3.47 -5.70 -2.34
CA LEU A 76 3.53 -4.87 -1.15
C LEU A 76 4.66 -3.83 -1.22
N ARG A 77 5.86 -4.28 -1.59
CA ARG A 77 7.02 -3.39 -1.78
C ARG A 77 6.77 -2.36 -2.87
N ALA A 78 6.14 -2.75 -3.98
CA ALA A 78 5.79 -1.84 -5.05
C ALA A 78 4.79 -0.77 -4.58
N VAL A 79 3.78 -1.14 -3.80
CA VAL A 79 2.84 -0.20 -3.18
C VAL A 79 3.57 0.79 -2.26
N TYR A 80 4.41 0.31 -1.33
CA TYR A 80 5.17 1.19 -0.43
C TYR A 80 6.12 2.13 -1.18
N ALA A 81 6.77 1.65 -2.23
CA ALA A 81 7.64 2.46 -3.08
C ALA A 81 6.86 3.52 -3.87
N ALA A 82 5.67 3.19 -4.36
CA ALA A 82 4.83 4.13 -5.11
C ALA A 82 4.32 5.26 -4.20
N VAL A 83 3.83 4.93 -3.00
CA VAL A 83 3.27 5.94 -2.08
C VAL A 83 4.34 6.79 -1.41
N SER A 84 5.57 6.29 -1.23
CA SER A 84 6.68 7.07 -0.66
C SER A 84 7.22 8.15 -1.59
N HIS A 85 7.00 8.02 -2.91
CA HIS A 85 7.37 9.04 -3.91
C HIS A 85 6.35 10.18 -4.04
N ILE A 86 5.22 10.10 -3.35
CA ILE A 86 4.23 11.18 -3.37
C ILE A 86 4.80 12.40 -2.65
N GLU A 87 4.76 13.56 -3.31
CA GLU A 87 5.23 14.81 -2.74
C GLU A 87 4.50 15.15 -1.43
N GLY A 88 5.26 15.53 -0.41
CA GLY A 88 4.73 15.88 0.91
C GLY A 88 4.35 14.69 1.79
N VAL A 89 4.59 13.45 1.36
CA VAL A 89 4.57 12.27 2.25
C VAL A 89 5.77 12.30 3.18
N ILE A 90 5.50 12.13 4.47
CA ILE A 90 6.53 12.15 5.53
C ILE A 90 6.70 10.80 6.22
N LEU A 91 5.69 9.92 6.12
CA LEU A 91 5.72 8.62 6.77
C LEU A 91 4.77 7.62 6.07
N CYS A 92 5.26 6.41 5.87
CA CYS A 92 4.50 5.24 5.43
C CYS A 92 4.66 4.12 6.46
N LEU A 93 3.57 3.46 6.82
CA LEU A 93 3.51 2.36 7.79
C LEU A 93 2.61 1.26 7.28
#